data_AF-A0A939ZEP1-F1
#
_entry.id   AF-A0A939ZEP1-F1
#
_cell.length_a   1.000
_cell.length_b   1.000
_cell.length_c   1.000
_cell.angle_alpha   90.00
_cell.angle_beta   90.00
_cell.angle_gamma   90.00
#
_symmetry.space_group_name_H-M   'P 1'
#
loop_
_entity.id
_entity.type
_entity.pdbx_description
1 polymer ?
#
loop_
_entity_poly.entity_id
_entity_poly.type
_entity_poly.pdbx_seq_one_letter_code
_entity_poly.pdbx_strand_id
1 'polypeptide(L)'
;MKLTESEWKIANCLWENKSMTIAEITDELSESTGWTRFTVITLLKRMLEKGAVSFVQEGRTKIFSPAIEKSEAENEEVESLLDKVYNGNAGLLISNLIGSEKLTSEQLEEIRKMIEDI
;
A
#
# COMPACT_ATOMS: atom_id res chain seq x y z
N MET A 1 -11.21 -2.69 1.32
CA MET A 1 -10.97 -1.34 1.88
C MET A 1 -10.04 -0.54 0.98
N LYS A 2 -10.45 0.64 0.46
CA LYS A 2 -9.60 1.39 -0.48
C LYS A 2 -8.69 2.42 0.18
N LEU A 3 -7.37 2.28 -0.02
CA LEU A 3 -6.37 3.26 0.39
C LEU A 3 -6.11 4.27 -0.75
N THR A 4 -6.01 5.54 -0.39
CA THR A 4 -5.51 6.60 -1.29
C THR A 4 -3.99 6.53 -1.39
N GLU A 5 -3.39 7.17 -2.39
CA GLU A 5 -1.93 7.21 -2.55
C GLU A 5 -1.21 7.69 -1.28
N SER A 6 -1.79 8.67 -0.58
CA SER A 6 -1.18 9.18 0.66
C SER A 6 -1.30 8.17 1.82
N GLU A 7 -2.39 7.43 1.90
CA GLU A 7 -2.58 6.39 2.91
C GLU A 7 -1.69 5.17 2.61
N TRP A 8 -1.46 4.84 1.34
CA TRP A 8 -0.49 3.82 0.92
C TRP A 8 0.93 4.11 1.41
N LYS A 9 1.37 5.38 1.38
CA LYS A 9 2.70 5.76 1.90
C LYS A 9 2.84 5.48 3.40
N ILE A 10 1.81 5.83 4.19
CA ILE A 10 1.81 5.53 5.63
C ILE A 10 1.72 4.02 5.87
N ALA A 11 0.88 3.29 5.13
CA ALA A 11 0.75 1.85 5.27
C ALA A 11 2.07 1.13 4.95
N ASN A 12 2.75 1.50 3.86
CA ASN A 12 4.08 0.98 3.51
C ASN A 12 5.11 1.24 4.61
N CYS A 13 5.19 2.47 5.11
CA CYS A 13 6.06 2.84 6.22
C CYS A 13 5.79 1.96 7.46
N LEU A 14 4.52 1.71 7.78
CA LEU A 14 4.11 0.88 8.90
C LEU A 14 4.32 -0.63 8.67
N TRP A 15 4.17 -1.14 7.46
CA TRP A 15 4.46 -2.55 7.15
C TRP A 15 5.96 -2.85 7.22
N GLU A 16 6.81 -1.89 6.85
CA GLU A 16 8.27 -2.03 6.93
C GLU A 16 8.77 -1.96 8.38
N ASN A 17 8.21 -1.07 9.20
CA ASN A 17 8.69 -0.77 10.55
C ASN A 17 7.83 -1.35 11.69
N LYS A 18 6.72 -2.04 11.36
CA LYS A 18 5.70 -2.66 12.24
C LYS A 18 4.88 -1.72 13.11
N SER A 19 5.51 -0.83 13.87
CA SER A 19 4.80 0.08 14.77
C SER A 19 5.57 1.36 15.00
N MET A 20 4.91 2.51 14.86
CA MET A 20 5.58 3.81 14.90
C MET A 20 4.69 4.88 15.54
N THR A 21 5.31 5.85 16.19
CA THR A 21 4.66 7.06 16.67
C THR A 21 4.40 8.03 15.53
N ILE A 22 3.53 9.02 15.77
CA ILE A 22 3.28 10.11 14.81
C ILE A 22 4.59 10.84 14.43
N ALA A 23 5.50 11.02 15.39
CA ALA A 23 6.76 11.71 15.13
C ALA A 23 7.62 10.91 14.15
N GLU A 24 7.83 9.63 14.44
CA GLU A 24 8.63 8.74 13.58
C GLU A 24 8.03 8.61 12.17
N ILE A 25 6.70 8.46 12.03
CA ILE A 25 6.04 8.42 10.71
C ILE A 25 6.25 9.75 9.97
N THR A 26 6.21 10.88 10.69
CA THR A 26 6.43 12.19 10.07
C THR A 26 7.86 12.32 9.58
N ASP A 27 8.83 11.95 10.41
CA ASP A 27 10.25 12.05 10.08
C ASP A 27 10.61 11.14 8.90
N GLU A 28 10.18 9.88 8.92
CA GLU A 28 10.42 8.89 7.85
C GLU A 28 9.85 9.34 6.49
N LEU A 29 8.66 9.95 6.50
CA LEU A 29 8.01 10.40 5.27
C LEU A 29 8.39 11.83 4.87
N SER A 30 9.11 12.57 5.71
CA SER A 30 9.36 14.00 5.51
C SER A 30 10.13 14.29 4.23
N GLU A 31 11.17 13.53 3.93
CA GLU A 31 12.03 13.74 2.76
C GLU A 31 11.30 13.47 1.45
N SER A 32 10.46 12.42 1.42
CA SER A 32 9.78 11.98 0.19
C SER A 32 8.44 12.69 -0.06
N THR A 33 7.84 13.31 0.96
CA THR A 33 6.50 13.90 0.87
C THR A 33 6.41 15.37 1.26
N GLY A 34 7.35 15.88 2.07
CA GLY A 34 7.28 17.21 2.67
C GLY A 34 6.12 17.37 3.66
N TRP A 35 5.52 16.29 4.15
CA TRP A 35 4.35 16.37 5.02
C TRP A 35 4.67 16.91 6.41
N THR A 36 3.77 17.76 6.90
CA THR A 36 3.81 18.20 8.29
C THR A 36 3.19 17.14 9.21
N ARG A 37 3.52 17.22 10.50
CA ARG A 37 2.88 16.41 11.54
C ARG A 37 1.34 16.47 11.51
N PHE A 38 0.77 17.62 11.18
CA PHE A 38 -0.69 17.77 11.08
C PHE A 38 -1.30 16.97 9.93
N THR A 39 -0.60 16.90 8.79
CA THR A 39 -0.98 16.08 7.64
C THR A 39 -0.99 14.60 8.03
N VAL A 40 0.08 14.11 8.67
CA VAL A 40 0.18 12.72 9.15
C VAL A 40 -0.93 12.40 10.14
N ILE A 41 -1.23 13.28 11.10
CA ILE A 41 -2.34 13.10 12.05
C ILE A 41 -3.68 12.97 11.31
N THR A 42 -3.93 13.83 10.32
CA THR A 42 -5.18 13.82 9.57
C THR A 42 -5.35 12.54 8.76
N LEU A 43 -4.27 12.07 8.12
CA LEU A 43 -4.27 10.81 7.39
C LEU A 43 -4.47 9.61 8.32
N LEU A 44 -3.74 9.53 9.44
CA LEU A 44 -3.90 8.47 10.43
C LEU A 44 -5.32 8.44 11.01
N LYS A 45 -5.95 9.60 11.24
CA LYS A 45 -7.35 9.65 11.68
C LYS A 45 -8.29 9.00 10.66
N ARG A 46 -8.13 9.32 9.37
CA ARG A 46 -8.93 8.71 8.30
C ARG A 46 -8.65 7.22 8.17
N MET A 47 -7.40 6.79 8.30
CA MET A 47 -7.02 5.38 8.27
C MET A 47 -7.59 4.61 9.46
N LEU A 48 -7.67 5.22 10.66
CA LEU A 48 -8.36 4.64 11.82
C LEU A 48 -9.85 4.47 11.57
N GLU A 49 -10.51 5.48 11.01
CA GLU A 49 -11.94 5.42 10.65
C GLU A 49 -12.22 4.31 9.62
N LYS A 50 -11.27 4.06 8.72
CA LYS A 50 -11.34 2.94 7.76
C LYS A 50 -11.03 1.59 8.39
N GLY A 51 -10.31 1.54 9.51
CA GLY A 51 -9.77 0.30 10.08
C GLY A 51 -8.47 -0.18 9.42
N ALA A 52 -7.78 0.69 8.67
CA ALA A 52 -6.50 0.36 8.01
C ALA A 52 -5.31 0.34 8.98
N VAL A 53 -5.42 1.08 10.09
CA VAL A 53 -4.42 1.13 11.15
C VAL A 53 -5.09 1.00 12.50
N SER A 54 -4.32 0.60 13.50
CA SER A 54 -4.70 0.61 14.91
C SER A 54 -3.65 1.39 15.71
N PHE A 55 -3.92 1.68 16.98
CA PHE A 55 -2.90 2.24 17.86
C PHE A 55 -3.01 1.69 19.27
N VAL A 56 -1.88 1.68 19.97
CA VAL A 56 -1.80 1.53 21.42
C VAL A 56 -1.37 2.85 22.05
N GLN A 57 -1.85 3.11 23.27
CA GLN A 57 -1.54 4.33 24.01
C GLN A 57 -0.53 3.99 25.12
N GLU A 58 0.68 4.53 25.02
CA GLU A 58 1.71 4.43 26.06
C GLU A 58 1.90 5.81 26.70
N GLY A 59 1.31 5.99 27.89
CA GLY A 59 1.24 7.28 28.55
C GLY A 59 0.51 8.32 27.68
N ARG A 60 1.24 9.33 27.20
CA ARG A 60 0.70 10.38 26.31
C ARG A 60 0.97 10.12 24.82
N THR A 61 1.73 9.08 24.50
CA THR A 61 2.16 8.77 23.15
C THR A 61 1.25 7.72 22.53
N LYS A 62 0.89 7.91 21.27
CA LYS A 62 0.19 6.92 20.45
C LYS A 62 1.18 6.24 19.53
N ILE A 63 1.19 4.92 19.55
CA ILE A 63 2.01 4.06 18.69
C ILE A 63 1.05 3.37 17.74
N PHE A 64 1.21 3.62 16.45
CA PHE A 64 0.35 3.11 15.38
C PHE A 64 0.94 1.86 14.74
N SER A 65 0.07 0.95 14.35
CA SER A 65 0.42 -0.30 13.65
C SER A 65 -0.56 -0.53 12.49
N PRO A 66 -0.15 -1.25 11.43
CA PRO A 66 -1.09 -1.65 10.39
C PRO A 66 -2.14 -2.60 11.01
N ALA A 67 -3.40 -2.43 10.61
CA ALA A 67 -4.50 -3.30 11.03
C ALA A 67 -4.98 -4.23 9.90
N ILE A 68 -4.36 -4.11 8.72
CA ILE A 68 -4.61 -4.94 7.55
C ILE A 68 -3.29 -5.51 7.04
N GLU A 69 -3.35 -6.69 6.44
CA GLU A 69 -2.18 -7.30 5.80
C GLU A 69 -1.87 -6.60 4.47
N LYS A 70 -0.58 -6.52 4.14
CA LYS A 70 -0.14 -5.88 2.89
C LYS A 70 -0.69 -6.59 1.65
N SER A 71 -0.63 -7.93 1.65
CA SER A 71 -1.15 -8.78 0.58
C SER A 71 -2.66 -8.60 0.36
N GLU A 72 -3.43 -8.47 1.45
CA GLU A 72 -4.88 -8.22 1.37
C GLU A 72 -5.16 -6.86 0.70
N ALA A 73 -4.46 -5.80 1.14
CA ALA A 73 -4.61 -4.47 0.55
C ALA A 73 -4.18 -4.41 -0.92
N GLU A 74 -3.10 -5.12 -1.29
CA GLU A 74 -2.63 -5.22 -2.67
C GLU A 74 -3.63 -5.95 -3.57
N ASN A 75 -4.17 -7.08 -3.11
CA ASN A 75 -5.17 -7.85 -3.86
C ASN A 75 -6.43 -7.03 -4.12
N GLU A 76 -6.96 -6.35 -3.09
CA GLU A 76 -8.14 -5.49 -3.26
C GLU A 76 -7.89 -4.31 -4.22
N GLU A 77 -6.68 -3.74 -4.23
CA GLU A 77 -6.34 -2.66 -5.18
C GLU A 77 -6.21 -3.19 -6.61
N VAL A 78 -5.62 -4.37 -6.81
CA VAL A 78 -5.54 -5.04 -8.12
C VAL A 78 -6.94 -5.36 -8.65
N GLU A 79 -7.81 -5.95 -7.83
CA GLU A 79 -9.21 -6.20 -8.20
C GLU A 79 -9.92 -4.90 -8.57
N SER A 80 -9.78 -3.85 -7.74
CA SER A 80 -10.37 -2.56 -8.05
C SER A 80 -9.82 -1.94 -9.34
N LEU A 81 -8.56 -2.14 -9.68
CA LEU A 81 -7.95 -1.65 -10.92
C LEU A 81 -8.49 -2.42 -12.12
N LEU A 82 -8.56 -3.74 -12.02
CA LEU A 82 -9.10 -4.62 -13.05
C LEU A 82 -10.53 -4.23 -13.39
N ASP A 83 -11.38 -4.06 -12.38
CA ASP A 83 -12.79 -3.70 -12.59
C ASP A 83 -12.95 -2.31 -13.20
N LYS A 84 -12.21 -1.31 -12.71
CA LYS A 84 -12.42 0.10 -13.10
C LYS A 84 -11.80 0.49 -14.43
N VAL A 85 -10.63 -0.07 -14.76
CA VAL A 85 -9.83 0.36 -15.92
C VAL A 85 -9.84 -0.68 -17.02
N TYR A 86 -9.90 -1.96 -16.65
CA TYR A 86 -9.77 -3.08 -17.59
C TYR A 86 -11.07 -3.89 -17.76
N ASN A 87 -12.18 -3.46 -17.15
CA ASN A 87 -13.48 -4.15 -17.16
C ASN A 87 -13.35 -5.65 -16.80
N GLY A 88 -12.53 -5.97 -15.80
CA GLY A 88 -12.27 -7.34 -15.35
C GLY A 88 -11.33 -8.15 -16.25
N ASN A 89 -10.78 -7.57 -17.32
CA ASN A 89 -9.91 -8.28 -18.24
C ASN A 89 -8.44 -8.28 -17.77
N ALA A 90 -8.06 -9.32 -17.02
CA ALA A 90 -6.68 -9.51 -16.56
C ALA A 90 -5.67 -9.70 -17.71
N GLY A 91 -6.07 -10.35 -18.80
CA GLY A 91 -5.21 -10.54 -19.97
C GLY A 91 -4.78 -9.23 -20.63
N LEU A 92 -5.68 -8.24 -20.67
CA LEU A 92 -5.38 -6.90 -21.19
C LEU A 92 -4.38 -6.14 -20.29
N LEU A 93 -4.49 -6.28 -18.97
CA LEU A 93 -3.51 -5.72 -18.04
C LEU A 93 -2.12 -6.33 -18.27
N ILE A 94 -2.03 -7.67 -18.36
CA ILE A 94 -0.77 -8.37 -18.62
C ILE A 94 -0.18 -7.96 -19.97
N SER A 95 -0.98 -7.91 -21.03
CA SER A 95 -0.54 -7.49 -22.36
C SER A 95 0.04 -6.07 -22.36
N ASN A 96 -0.59 -5.14 -21.63
CA ASN A 96 -0.09 -3.78 -21.51
C ASN A 96 1.20 -3.68 -20.68
N LEU A 97 1.34 -4.49 -19.62
CA LEU A 97 2.57 -4.55 -18.84
C LEU A 97 3.75 -5.04 -19.68
N ILE A 98 3.55 -6.12 -20.45
CA ILE A 98 4.55 -6.66 -21.39
C ILE A 98 4.90 -5.60 -22.46
N GLY A 99 3.89 -4.97 -23.07
CA GLY A 99 4.10 -3.96 -24.13
C GLY A 99 4.76 -2.67 -23.64
N SER A 100 4.75 -2.40 -22.33
CA SER A 100 5.35 -1.21 -21.71
C SER A 100 6.80 -1.38 -21.27
N GLU A 101 7.43 -2.53 -21.54
CA GLU A 101 8.80 -2.87 -21.12
C GLU A 101 9.07 -2.72 -19.61
N LYS A 102 8.01 -2.77 -18.79
CA LYS A 102 8.09 -2.66 -17.32
C LYS A 102 8.51 -3.96 -16.65
N LEU A 103 8.62 -5.05 -17.40
CA LEU A 103 8.99 -6.38 -16.92
C LEU A 103 10.37 -6.73 -17.44
N THR A 104 11.25 -7.16 -16.54
CA THR A 104 12.55 -7.72 -16.92
C THR A 104 12.38 -9.11 -17.54
N SER A 105 13.38 -9.57 -18.28
CA SER A 105 13.38 -10.94 -18.84
C SER A 105 13.25 -12.00 -17.75
N GLU A 106 13.81 -11.76 -16.55
CA GLU A 106 13.70 -12.65 -15.40
C GLU A 106 12.26 -12.72 -14.89
N GLN A 107 11.60 -11.56 -14.69
CA GLN A 107 10.20 -11.49 -14.27
C GLN A 107 9.25 -12.14 -15.29
N LEU A 108 9.52 -11.98 -16.59
CA LEU A 108 8.74 -12.63 -17.65
C LEU A 108 8.85 -14.16 -17.59
N GLU A 109 10.06 -14.68 -17.34
CA GLU A 109 10.28 -16.11 -17.21
C GLU A 109 9.63 -16.68 -15.95
N GLU A 110 9.65 -15.95 -14.83
CA GLU A 110 8.91 -16.31 -13.62
C GLU A 110 7.41 -16.38 -13.87
N ILE A 111 6.83 -15.36 -14.52
CA ILE A 111 5.41 -15.34 -14.89
C ILE A 111 5.07 -16.51 -15.81
N ARG A 112 5.93 -16.82 -16.78
CA ARG A 112 5.74 -17.96 -17.68
C ARG A 112 5.68 -19.28 -16.92
N LYS A 113 6.60 -19.51 -15.99
CA LYS A 113 6.60 -20.71 -15.14
C LYS A 113 5.32 -20.81 -14.30
N MET A 114 4.90 -19.70 -13.69
CA MET A 114 3.64 -19.67 -12.93
C MET A 114 2.42 -20.06 -13.77
N ILE A 115 2.39 -19.70 -15.06
CA ILE A 115 1.29 -20.09 -15.98
C ILE A 115 1.37 -21.57 -16.36
N GLU A 116 2.58 -22.11 -16.56
CA GLU A 116 2.79 -23.52 -16.91
C GLU A 116 2.49 -24.47 -15.73
N ASP A 117 2.57 -23.96 -14.50
CA ASP A 117 2.27 -24.68 -13.25
C ASP A 117 0.77 -24.65 -12.84
N ILE A 118 -0.09 -23.98 -13.63
CA ILE A 118 -1.57 -23.94 -13.46
C ILE A 118 -2.23 -25.02 -14.33
#